data_AF-A0A843EM39-F1
#
_entry.id   AF-A0A843EM39-F1
#
_cell.length_a   1.000
_cell.length_b   1.000
_cell.length_c   1.000
_cell.angle_alpha   90.00
_cell.angle_beta   90.00
_cell.angle_gamma   90.00
#
_symmetry.space_group_name_H-M   'P 1'
#
loop_
_entity.id
_entity.type
_entity.pdbx_description
1 polymer ?
#
loop_
_entity_poly.entity_id
_entity_poly.type
_entity_poly.pdbx_seq_one_letter_code
_entity_poly.pdbx_strand_id
1 'polypeptide(L)'
;IVMEPLKGGFLVDVPKEAEDIMRSYNPDEAPISWAFRYVAGIEGVFMVLAGASTLEQMEEDIAFMDNYKPLNEEEHKIIEEVTEIINSKIAIPCTKCNYCISSCPANIMIPKLFDLYNNEKIQGLEIGAFSAVGNAYRNYSCLEGVGIASDCTACEACMKECPQQIDIPSLMPEVAKTFETETYGFTKDD
;
A
#
# COMPACT_ATOMS: atom_id res chain seq x y z
N ILE A 1 12.24 -3.72 17.35
CA ILE A 1 12.62 -3.13 16.05
C ILE A 1 11.36 -3.05 15.20
N VAL A 2 11.07 -1.91 14.59
CA VAL A 2 9.99 -1.73 13.61
C VAL A 2 10.64 -1.57 12.24
N MET A 3 10.20 -2.39 11.27
CA MET A 3 10.58 -2.28 9.87
C MET A 3 9.38 -1.74 9.08
N GLU A 4 9.64 -0.96 8.03
CA GLU A 4 8.60 -0.38 7.16
C GLU A 4 7.58 0.53 7.89
N PRO A 5 8.02 1.51 8.70
CA PRO A 5 7.13 2.34 9.52
C PRO A 5 6.09 3.14 8.71
N LEU A 6 6.33 3.32 7.41
CA LEU A 6 5.49 4.11 6.49
C LEU A 6 4.65 3.25 5.54
N LYS A 7 4.51 1.93 5.80
CA LYS A 7 3.71 1.01 4.98
C LYS A 7 4.13 1.03 3.49
N GLY A 8 5.44 0.99 3.26
CA GLY A 8 6.09 1.13 1.94
C GLY A 8 5.80 2.43 1.21
N GLY A 9 5.78 3.53 1.96
CA GLY A 9 5.55 4.88 1.44
C GLY A 9 4.08 5.26 1.33
N PHE A 10 3.13 4.34 1.59
CA PHE A 10 1.71 4.66 1.53
C PHE A 10 1.31 5.77 2.52
N LEU A 11 1.94 5.82 3.70
CA LEU A 11 1.65 6.85 4.71
C LEU A 11 2.29 8.22 4.41
N VAL A 12 3.03 8.35 3.31
CA VAL A 12 3.53 9.65 2.83
C VAL A 12 2.37 10.47 2.25
N ASP A 13 1.55 9.81 1.43
CA ASP A 13 0.40 10.41 0.72
C ASP A 13 -0.91 9.78 1.22
N VAL A 14 -1.35 10.17 2.41
CA VAL A 14 -2.63 9.71 2.97
C VAL A 14 -3.82 10.30 2.20
N PRO A 15 -5.02 9.68 2.24
CA PRO A 15 -6.22 10.24 1.63
C PRO A 15 -6.45 11.69 2.07
N LYS A 16 -6.94 12.54 1.16
CA LYS A 16 -7.07 13.99 1.40
C LYS A 16 -7.85 14.33 2.68
N GLU A 17 -8.93 13.58 2.93
CA GLU A 17 -9.73 13.68 4.14
C GLU A 17 -8.90 13.46 5.42
N ALA A 18 -8.03 12.44 5.44
CA ALA A 18 -7.14 12.17 6.55
C ALA A 18 -6.07 13.26 6.70
N GLU A 19 -5.48 13.73 5.59
CA GLU A 19 -4.52 14.83 5.61
C GLU A 19 -5.15 16.10 6.20
N ASP A 20 -6.38 16.43 5.79
CA ASP A 20 -7.07 17.63 6.23
C ASP A 20 -7.39 17.60 7.73
N ILE A 21 -7.73 16.44 8.31
CA ILE A 21 -7.91 16.27 9.76
C ILE A 21 -6.59 16.54 10.50
N MET A 22 -5.50 15.91 10.05
CA MET A 22 -4.17 16.07 10.67
C MET A 22 -3.71 17.53 10.62
N ARG A 23 -3.85 18.19 9.46
CA ARG A 23 -3.46 19.59 9.26
C ARG A 23 -4.39 20.58 9.97
N SER A 24 -5.65 20.23 10.20
CA SER A 24 -6.57 21.06 11.00
C SER A 24 -6.12 21.13 12.46
N TYR A 25 -5.50 20.07 12.97
CA TYR A 25 -4.91 20.04 14.31
C TYR A 25 -3.56 20.76 14.34
N ASN A 26 -2.66 20.43 13.42
CA ASN A 26 -1.35 21.06 13.31
C ASN A 26 -0.96 21.28 11.84
N PRO A 27 -1.11 22.51 11.30
CA PRO A 27 -0.90 22.79 9.89
C PRO A 27 0.57 22.71 9.47
N ASP A 28 1.49 22.90 10.41
CA ASP A 28 2.93 22.90 10.19
C ASP A 28 3.54 21.49 10.24
N GLU A 29 2.78 20.49 10.70
CA GLU A 29 3.27 19.11 10.84
C GLU A 29 2.96 18.29 9.58
N ALA A 30 3.99 17.66 9.02
CA ALA A 30 3.80 16.75 7.89
C ALA A 30 3.16 15.43 8.36
N PRO A 31 2.24 14.81 7.58
CA PRO A 31 1.61 13.54 7.94
C PRO A 31 2.60 12.42 8.31
N ILE A 32 3.74 12.37 7.61
CA ILE A 32 4.82 11.40 7.84
C ILE A 32 5.37 11.43 9.28
N SER A 33 5.44 12.62 9.90
CA SER A 33 5.95 12.79 11.28
C SER A 33 5.09 12.04 12.28
N TRP A 34 3.77 12.01 12.09
CA TRP A 34 2.84 11.31 12.96
C TRP A 34 3.11 9.80 12.96
N ALA A 35 3.42 9.22 11.81
CA ALA A 35 3.78 7.80 11.69
C ALA A 35 5.06 7.49 12.47
N PHE A 36 6.11 8.31 12.31
CA PHE A 36 7.36 8.15 13.07
C PHE A 36 7.16 8.30 14.58
N ARG A 37 6.45 9.35 15.01
CA ARG A 37 6.18 9.62 16.42
C ARG A 37 5.37 8.50 17.06
N TYR A 38 4.42 7.93 16.31
CA TYR A 38 3.64 6.78 16.74
C TYR A 38 4.52 5.56 16.98
N VAL A 39 5.26 5.10 15.96
CA VAL A 39 6.06 3.87 16.09
C VAL A 39 7.20 4.01 17.11
N ALA A 40 7.81 5.20 17.21
CA ALA A 40 8.85 5.48 18.18
C ALA A 40 8.32 5.59 19.61
N GLY A 41 7.03 5.88 19.79
CA GLY A 41 6.37 5.95 21.09
C GLY A 41 5.88 4.60 21.64
N ILE A 42 5.91 3.53 20.84
CA ILE A 42 5.46 2.20 21.29
C ILE A 42 6.46 1.63 22.31
N GLU A 43 5.95 1.18 23.46
CA GLU A 43 6.76 0.55 24.49
C GLU A 43 7.56 -0.64 23.94
N GLY A 44 8.87 -0.64 24.19
CA GLY A 44 9.78 -1.69 23.72
C GLY A 44 10.31 -1.51 22.30
N VAL A 45 9.87 -0.48 21.55
CA VAL A 45 10.51 -0.09 20.30
C VAL A 45 11.80 0.68 20.61
N PHE A 46 12.94 0.11 20.19
CA PHE A 46 14.27 0.73 20.35
C PHE A 46 14.91 1.16 19.02
N MET A 47 14.29 0.81 17.89
CA MET A 47 14.82 1.06 16.55
C MET A 47 13.68 1.05 15.53
N VAL A 48 13.67 2.05 14.67
CA VAL A 48 12.75 2.23 13.54
C VAL A 48 13.58 2.28 12.26
N LEU A 49 13.31 1.40 11.31
CA LEU A 49 14.03 1.32 10.03
C LEU A 49 13.15 1.88 8.91
N ALA A 50 13.41 3.13 8.53
CA ALA A 50 12.78 3.79 7.39
C ALA A 50 13.69 3.76 6.16
N GLY A 51 13.08 3.60 4.99
CA GLY A 51 13.77 3.71 3.70
C GLY A 51 13.48 5.06 3.07
N ALA A 52 14.52 5.74 2.60
CA ALA A 52 14.45 6.99 1.88
C ALA A 52 14.93 6.80 0.42
N SER A 53 14.24 7.42 -0.53
CA SER A 53 14.61 7.40 -1.95
C SER A 53 15.46 8.62 -2.35
N THR A 54 15.42 9.68 -1.56
CA THR A 54 16.17 10.92 -1.77
C THR A 54 16.94 11.31 -0.51
N LEU A 55 17.98 12.13 -0.67
CA LEU A 55 18.72 12.69 0.46
C LEU A 55 17.83 13.58 1.34
N GLU A 56 16.93 14.35 0.71
CA GLU A 56 15.98 15.23 1.39
C GLU A 56 15.04 14.44 2.33
N GLN A 57 14.48 13.33 1.87
CA GLN A 57 13.68 12.43 2.72
C GLN A 57 14.49 11.90 3.91
N MET A 58 15.75 11.53 3.67
CA MET A 58 16.63 11.05 4.74
C MET A 58 16.92 12.13 5.78
N GLU A 59 17.13 13.38 5.35
CA GLU A 59 17.35 14.53 6.24
C GLU A 59 16.09 14.86 7.05
N GLU A 60 14.90 14.79 6.43
CA GLU A 60 13.61 14.94 7.12
C GLU A 60 13.39 13.84 8.17
N ASP A 61 13.60 12.57 7.81
CA ASP A 61 13.46 11.42 8.71
C ASP A 61 14.37 11.56 9.95
N ILE A 62 15.62 12.00 9.75
CA ILE A 62 16.56 12.27 10.84
C ILE A 62 16.05 13.43 11.70
N ALA A 63 15.58 14.52 11.09
CA ALA A 63 15.09 15.69 11.83
C ALA A 63 13.88 15.37 12.72
N PHE A 64 12.97 14.48 12.28
CA PHE A 64 11.85 14.02 13.10
C PHE A 64 12.31 13.26 14.35
N MET A 65 13.34 12.42 14.21
CA MET A 65 13.88 11.63 15.31
C MET A 65 14.74 12.47 16.26
N ASP A 66 15.53 13.41 15.75
CA ASP A 66 16.32 14.34 16.55
C ASP A 66 15.43 15.29 17.39
N ASN A 67 14.27 15.68 16.85
CA ASN A 67 13.29 16.54 17.49
C ASN A 67 12.05 15.78 17.96
N TYR A 68 12.23 14.51 18.36
CA TYR A 68 11.12 13.65 18.75
C TYR A 68 10.23 14.29 19.82
N LYS A 69 8.93 14.35 19.51
CA LYS A 69 7.88 14.76 20.44
C LYS A 69 6.91 13.58 20.61
N PRO A 70 6.66 13.09 21.84
CA PRO A 70 5.63 12.09 22.06
C PRO A 70 4.26 12.57 21.54
N LEU A 71 3.43 11.64 21.09
CA LEU A 71 2.04 11.94 20.78
C LEU A 71 1.26 12.18 22.08
N ASN A 72 0.34 13.14 22.05
CA ASN A 72 -0.61 13.35 23.14
C ASN A 72 -1.94 12.61 22.90
N GLU A 73 -2.83 12.65 23.89
CA GLU A 73 -4.12 11.92 23.83
C GLU A 73 -5.02 12.36 22.67
N GLU A 74 -5.02 13.65 22.28
CA GLU A 74 -5.80 14.14 21.14
C GLU A 74 -5.19 13.69 19.82
N GLU A 75 -3.86 13.70 19.70
CA GLU A 75 -3.16 13.19 18.53
C GLU A 75 -3.41 11.68 18.32
N HIS A 76 -3.49 10.91 19.41
CA HIS A 76 -3.86 9.50 19.33
C HIS A 76 -5.29 9.29 18.80
N LYS A 77 -6.27 10.10 19.21
CA LYS A 77 -7.64 10.04 18.68
C LYS A 77 -7.68 10.38 17.19
N ILE A 78 -6.90 11.38 16.77
CA ILE A 78 -6.78 11.73 15.34
C ILE A 78 -6.18 10.57 14.55
N ILE A 79 -5.16 9.89 15.08
CA ILE A 79 -4.59 8.71 14.43
C ILE A 79 -5.63 7.59 14.29
N GLU A 80 -6.49 7.38 15.29
CA GLU A 80 -7.59 6.40 15.20
C GLU A 80 -8.56 6.76 14.07
N GLU A 81 -9.02 8.02 14.00
CA GLU A 81 -9.91 8.50 12.95
C GLU A 81 -9.28 8.39 11.54
N VAL A 82 -8.03 8.82 11.40
CA VAL A 82 -7.25 8.69 10.16
C VAL A 82 -7.09 7.23 9.76
N THR A 83 -6.87 6.34 10.73
CA THR A 83 -6.74 4.90 10.48
C THR A 83 -8.04 4.31 9.96
N GLU A 84 -9.20 4.72 10.49
CA GLU A 84 -10.51 4.30 9.99
C GLU A 84 -10.73 4.76 8.54
N ILE A 85 -10.42 6.03 8.24
CA ILE A 85 -10.51 6.58 6.88
C ILE A 85 -9.63 5.77 5.93
N ILE A 86 -8.35 5.57 6.28
CA ILE A 86 -7.41 4.81 5.44
C ILE A 86 -7.91 3.38 5.20
N ASN A 87 -8.33 2.68 6.25
CA ASN A 87 -8.79 1.30 6.14
C ASN A 87 -10.11 1.18 5.39
N SER A 88 -10.98 2.20 5.42
CA SER A 88 -12.22 2.23 4.63
C SER A 88 -11.96 2.33 3.12
N LYS A 89 -10.79 2.82 2.71
CA LYS A 89 -10.43 3.06 1.30
C LYS A 89 -9.59 1.93 0.70
N ILE A 90 -8.89 1.15 1.52
CA ILE A 90 -7.97 0.10 1.06
C ILE A 90 -8.68 -1.27 1.10
N ALA A 91 -8.75 -1.95 -0.04
CA ALA A 91 -9.32 -3.28 -0.11
C ALA A 91 -8.34 -4.39 0.32
N ILE A 92 -7.05 -4.25 -0.02
CA ILE A 92 -5.98 -5.20 0.29
C ILE A 92 -4.87 -4.49 1.07
N PRO A 93 -4.49 -4.93 2.29
CA PRO A 93 -3.52 -4.23 3.14
C PRO A 93 -2.05 -4.43 2.71
N CYS A 94 -1.76 -4.40 1.41
CA CYS A 94 -0.41 -4.52 0.85
C CYS A 94 0.45 -3.30 1.18
N THR A 95 1.69 -3.52 1.62
CA THR A 95 2.69 -2.44 1.87
C THR A 95 3.67 -2.25 0.71
N LYS A 96 3.48 -2.93 -0.42
CA LYS A 96 4.38 -2.84 -1.59
C LYS A 96 5.87 -3.13 -1.31
N CYS A 97 6.17 -3.96 -0.31
CA CYS A 97 7.54 -4.32 0.10
C CYS A 97 8.33 -5.17 -0.91
N ASN A 98 7.68 -5.71 -1.95
CA ASN A 98 8.30 -6.53 -3.01
C ASN A 98 8.88 -7.89 -2.59
N TYR A 99 8.81 -8.30 -1.32
CA TYR A 99 9.37 -9.58 -0.85
C TYR A 99 8.75 -10.81 -1.55
N CYS A 100 7.44 -10.74 -1.85
CA CYS A 100 6.73 -11.83 -2.51
C CYS A 100 7.14 -12.07 -3.98
N ILE A 101 7.76 -11.09 -4.66
CA ILE A 101 8.04 -11.17 -6.11
C ILE A 101 9.04 -12.28 -6.41
N SER A 102 10.14 -12.36 -5.66
CA SER A 102 11.21 -13.33 -5.89
C SER A 102 10.77 -14.79 -5.71
N SER A 103 9.68 -15.01 -4.98
CA SER A 103 9.11 -16.34 -4.68
C SER A 103 8.06 -16.79 -5.69
N CYS A 104 7.59 -15.91 -6.58
CA CYS A 104 6.48 -16.21 -7.48
C CYS A 104 6.98 -16.92 -8.76
N PRO A 105 6.61 -18.20 -8.99
CA PRO A 105 7.05 -18.93 -10.20
C PRO A 105 6.42 -18.41 -11.49
N ALA A 106 5.29 -17.70 -11.39
CA ALA A 106 4.58 -17.08 -12.51
C ALA A 106 5.07 -15.64 -12.82
N ASN A 107 6.12 -15.17 -12.12
CA ASN A 107 6.67 -13.82 -12.27
C ASN A 107 5.61 -12.69 -12.16
N ILE A 108 4.65 -12.86 -11.24
CA ILE A 108 3.60 -11.87 -10.98
C ILE A 108 4.16 -10.76 -10.08
N MET A 109 4.05 -9.51 -10.52
CA MET A 109 4.36 -8.34 -9.70
C MET A 109 3.22 -8.06 -8.71
N ILE A 110 3.05 -8.95 -7.72
CA ILE A 110 1.94 -8.94 -6.75
C ILE A 110 1.69 -7.55 -6.14
N PRO A 111 2.71 -6.81 -5.64
CA PRO A 111 2.54 -5.45 -5.13
C PRO A 111 1.89 -4.48 -6.11
N LYS A 112 2.28 -4.55 -7.39
CA LYS A 112 1.75 -3.68 -8.44
C LYS A 112 0.28 -4.00 -8.73
N LEU A 113 -0.08 -5.29 -8.80
CA LEU A 113 -1.46 -5.69 -9.04
C LEU A 113 -2.37 -5.28 -7.88
N PHE A 114 -1.92 -5.45 -6.64
CA PHE A 114 -2.67 -5.03 -5.46
C PHE A 114 -2.78 -3.52 -5.33
N ASP A 115 -1.76 -2.77 -5.76
CA ASP A 115 -1.84 -1.31 -5.84
C ASP A 115 -2.90 -0.87 -6.86
N LEU A 116 -2.86 -1.43 -8.08
CA LEU A 116 -3.90 -1.16 -9.09
C LEU A 116 -5.29 -1.51 -8.56
N TYR A 117 -5.44 -2.68 -7.93
CA TYR A 117 -6.72 -3.12 -7.36
C TYR A 117 -7.24 -2.16 -6.29
N ASN A 118 -6.40 -1.73 -5.36
CA ASN A 118 -6.79 -0.77 -4.33
C ASN A 118 -7.20 0.57 -4.95
N ASN A 119 -6.44 1.09 -5.92
CA ASN A 119 -6.78 2.33 -6.62
C ASN A 119 -8.11 2.22 -7.40
N GLU A 120 -8.39 1.07 -8.01
CA GLU A 120 -9.67 0.82 -8.68
C GLU A 120 -10.84 0.80 -7.68
N LYS A 121 -10.65 0.15 -6.52
CA LYS A 121 -11.66 0.10 -5.46
C LYS A 121 -11.94 1.47 -4.85
N ILE A 122 -10.93 2.33 -4.73
CA ILE A 122 -11.09 3.72 -4.28
C ILE A 122 -11.99 4.52 -5.24
N GLN A 123 -11.91 4.26 -6.55
CA GLN A 123 -12.77 4.93 -7.54
C GLN A 123 -14.23 4.48 -7.47
N GLY A 124 -14.50 3.28 -6.92
CA GLY A 124 -15.86 2.77 -6.72
C GLY A 124 -16.62 2.49 -8.02
N LEU A 125 -15.91 2.26 -9.14
CA LEU A 125 -16.52 1.94 -10.42
C LEU A 125 -17.05 0.49 -10.45
N GLU A 126 -18.09 0.26 -11.26
CA GLU A 126 -18.59 -1.08 -11.52
C GLU A 126 -17.58 -1.90 -12.33
N ILE A 127 -17.54 -3.21 -12.10
CA ILE A 127 -16.66 -4.12 -12.85
C ILE A 127 -17.00 -4.05 -14.34
N GLY A 128 -15.98 -3.84 -15.17
CA GLY A 128 -16.14 -3.68 -16.63
C GLY A 128 -16.38 -2.24 -17.07
N ALA A 129 -16.53 -1.28 -16.16
CA ALA A 129 -16.44 0.13 -16.51
C ALA A 129 -15.01 0.48 -16.92
N PHE A 130 -14.85 1.38 -17.89
CA PHE A 130 -13.54 1.88 -18.28
C PHE A 130 -12.97 2.79 -17.17
N SER A 131 -11.73 2.53 -16.77
CA SER A 131 -10.96 3.36 -15.87
C SER A 131 -9.52 3.51 -16.39
N ALA A 132 -8.86 4.61 -16.02
CA ALA A 132 -7.44 4.80 -16.32
C ALA A 132 -6.56 3.72 -15.63
N VAL A 133 -6.99 3.24 -14.47
CA VAL A 133 -6.27 2.23 -13.67
C VAL A 133 -6.40 0.84 -14.32
N GLY A 134 -7.57 0.46 -14.79
CA GLY A 134 -7.76 -0.77 -15.54
C GLY A 134 -7.03 -0.76 -16.89
N ASN A 135 -6.96 0.39 -17.57
CA ASN A 135 -6.10 0.52 -18.75
C ASN A 135 -4.60 0.39 -18.40
N ALA A 136 -4.18 0.87 -17.22
CA ALA A 136 -2.82 0.66 -16.73
C ALA A 136 -2.52 -0.83 -16.44
N TYR A 137 -3.50 -1.59 -15.93
CA TYR A 137 -3.40 -3.05 -15.79
C TYR A 137 -3.20 -3.70 -17.17
N ARG A 138 -4.01 -3.35 -18.17
CA ARG A 138 -3.87 -3.87 -19.54
C ARG A 138 -2.52 -3.54 -20.17
N ASN A 139 -2.04 -2.31 -20.03
CA ASN A 139 -0.72 -1.95 -20.54
C ASN A 139 0.39 -2.77 -19.87
N TYR A 140 0.25 -3.05 -18.57
CA TYR A 140 1.17 -3.92 -17.85
C TYR A 140 1.08 -5.37 -18.33
N SER A 141 -0.12 -5.92 -18.58
CA SER A 141 -0.28 -7.30 -19.03
C SER A 141 0.33 -7.57 -20.42
N CYS A 142 0.56 -6.54 -21.23
CA CYS A 142 1.22 -6.66 -22.52
C CYS A 142 2.76 -6.62 -22.44
N LEU A 143 3.36 -6.44 -21.26
CA LEU A 143 4.81 -6.47 -21.12
C LEU A 143 5.35 -7.90 -21.26
N GLU A 144 6.51 -8.06 -21.89
CA GLU A 144 7.13 -9.38 -22.02
C GLU A 144 7.60 -9.93 -20.67
N GLY A 145 7.28 -11.20 -20.43
CA GLY A 145 7.78 -11.94 -19.29
C GLY A 145 7.12 -11.61 -17.96
N VAL A 146 6.06 -10.80 -17.90
CA VAL A 146 5.33 -10.54 -16.66
C VAL A 146 4.11 -11.43 -16.52
N GLY A 147 3.81 -11.85 -15.29
CA GLY A 147 2.56 -12.54 -14.98
C GLY A 147 1.41 -11.58 -14.62
N ILE A 148 0.19 -11.97 -14.95
CA ILE A 148 -1.08 -11.34 -14.57
C ILE A 148 -1.78 -12.10 -13.42
N ALA A 149 -2.92 -11.60 -12.96
CA ALA A 149 -3.62 -12.19 -11.81
C ALA A 149 -4.13 -13.61 -12.08
N SER A 150 -4.61 -13.90 -13.30
CA SER A 150 -5.04 -15.25 -13.69
C SER A 150 -3.91 -16.27 -13.81
N ASP A 151 -2.65 -15.83 -13.96
CA ASP A 151 -1.49 -16.74 -13.95
C ASP A 151 -1.19 -17.32 -12.56
N CYS A 152 -1.86 -16.82 -11.51
CA CYS A 152 -1.67 -17.31 -10.15
C CYS A 152 -2.09 -18.78 -10.02
N THR A 153 -1.11 -19.67 -9.83
CA THR A 153 -1.35 -21.11 -9.62
C THR A 153 -1.71 -21.46 -8.17
N ALA A 154 -1.95 -20.47 -7.31
CA ALA A 154 -2.14 -20.65 -5.87
C ALA A 154 -1.06 -21.52 -5.17
N CYS A 155 0.22 -21.34 -5.54
CA CYS A 155 1.33 -22.12 -4.97
C CYS A 155 1.74 -21.74 -3.54
N GLU A 156 1.16 -20.66 -2.99
CA GLU A 156 1.38 -20.15 -1.62
C GLU A 156 2.84 -19.71 -1.29
N ALA A 157 3.78 -19.76 -2.24
CA ALA A 157 5.17 -19.38 -2.02
C ALA A 157 5.32 -17.95 -1.47
N CYS A 158 4.50 -17.03 -1.99
CA CYS A 158 4.49 -15.62 -1.59
C CYS A 158 4.02 -15.37 -0.15
N MET A 159 3.25 -16.28 0.45
CA MET A 159 2.71 -16.08 1.80
C MET A 159 3.80 -16.15 2.87
N LYS A 160 4.83 -16.98 2.65
CA LYS A 160 5.95 -17.12 3.58
C LYS A 160 6.80 -15.84 3.67
N GLU A 161 6.84 -15.10 2.56
CA GLU A 161 7.62 -13.86 2.44
C GLU A 161 6.79 -12.61 2.79
N CYS A 162 5.46 -12.74 2.94
CA CYS A 162 4.59 -11.59 3.18
C CYS A 162 4.60 -11.18 4.66
N PRO A 163 5.17 -10.02 5.02
CA PRO A 163 5.22 -9.59 6.43
C PRO A 163 3.84 -9.24 6.98
N GLN A 164 2.89 -8.94 6.09
CA GLN A 164 1.50 -8.61 6.43
C GLN A 164 0.59 -9.84 6.51
N GLN A 165 1.12 -11.05 6.29
CA GLN A 165 0.36 -12.30 6.32
C GLN A 165 -0.88 -12.29 5.42
N ILE A 166 -0.78 -11.61 4.26
CA ILE A 166 -1.87 -11.53 3.29
C ILE A 166 -2.03 -12.88 2.61
N ASP A 167 -3.26 -13.38 2.55
CA ASP A 167 -3.63 -14.53 1.74
C ASP A 167 -3.70 -14.12 0.25
N ILE A 168 -2.52 -13.95 -0.33
CA ILE A 168 -2.34 -13.47 -1.70
C ILE A 168 -3.09 -14.37 -2.70
N PRO A 169 -2.99 -15.72 -2.64
CA PRO A 169 -3.69 -16.60 -3.57
C PRO A 169 -5.21 -16.42 -3.60
N SER A 170 -5.86 -16.24 -2.44
CA SER A 170 -7.32 -16.11 -2.40
C SER A 170 -7.82 -14.77 -2.95
N LEU A 171 -6.96 -13.75 -3.01
CA LEU A 171 -7.29 -12.43 -3.54
C LEU A 171 -7.09 -12.31 -5.05
N MET A 172 -6.19 -13.10 -5.65
CA MET A 172 -5.89 -13.04 -7.09
C MET A 172 -7.11 -13.22 -8.00
N PRO A 173 -8.06 -14.13 -7.73
CA PRO A 173 -9.29 -14.24 -8.53
C PRO A 173 -10.11 -12.94 -8.58
N GLU A 174 -10.18 -12.19 -7.48
CA GLU A 174 -10.90 -10.91 -7.45
C GLU A 174 -10.18 -9.81 -8.22
N VAL A 175 -8.84 -9.83 -8.21
CA VAL A 175 -8.02 -8.94 -9.06
C VAL A 175 -8.24 -9.25 -10.54
N ALA A 176 -8.17 -10.54 -10.92
CA ALA A 176 -8.43 -10.98 -12.29
C ALA A 176 -9.84 -10.57 -12.73
N LYS A 177 -10.87 -10.88 -11.94
CA LYS A 177 -12.26 -10.49 -12.21
C LYS A 177 -12.46 -8.98 -12.40
N THR A 178 -11.66 -8.16 -11.74
CA THR A 178 -11.76 -6.69 -11.82
C THR A 178 -11.15 -6.16 -13.12
N PHE A 179 -10.02 -6.70 -13.57
CA PHE A 179 -9.25 -6.13 -14.68
C PHE A 179 -9.24 -6.96 -15.97
N GLU A 180 -9.39 -8.27 -15.88
CA GLU A 180 -9.32 -9.19 -17.01
C GLU A 180 -10.71 -9.37 -17.64
N THR A 181 -11.25 -8.24 -18.09
CA THR A 181 -12.59 -8.15 -18.68
C THR A 181 -12.53 -7.80 -20.17
N GLU A 182 -13.63 -8.04 -20.89
CA GLU A 182 -13.77 -7.71 -22.32
C GLU A 182 -13.52 -6.23 -22.61
N THR A 183 -13.87 -5.34 -21.67
CA THR A 183 -13.61 -3.88 -21.76
C THR A 183 -12.12 -3.58 -21.97
N TYR A 184 -11.25 -4.37 -21.35
CA TYR A 184 -9.80 -4.25 -21.48
C TYR A 184 -9.22 -5.25 -22.49
N GLY A 185 -10.07 -5.90 -23.29
CA GLY A 185 -9.68 -6.81 -24.38
C GLY A 185 -9.19 -8.18 -23.91
N PHE A 186 -9.57 -8.64 -22.72
CA PHE A 186 -9.36 -10.02 -22.29
C PHE A 186 -10.56 -10.85 -22.77
N THR A 187 -10.30 -11.89 -23.55
CA THR A 187 -11.35 -12.79 -24.05
C THR A 187 -11.31 -14.11 -23.29
N LYS A 188 -12.41 -14.88 -23.29
CA LYS A 188 -12.49 -16.18 -22.58
C LYS A 188 -11.49 -17.24 -23.08
N ASP A 189 -10.77 -16.96 -24.17
CA ASP A 189 -9.81 -17.87 -24.80
C ASP A 189 -8.34 -17.45 -24.55
N ASP A 190 -8.10 -16.36 -23.82
CA ASP A 190 -6.78 -15.90 -23.34
C ASP A 190 -6.49 -16.45 -21.93
#